data_AF-A0A956U9X7-F1
#
_entry.id   AF-A0A956U9X7-F1
#
_cell.length_a   1.000
_cell.length_b   1.000
_cell.length_c   1.000
_cell.angle_alpha   90.00
_cell.angle_beta   90.00
_cell.angle_gamma   90.00
#
_symmetry.space_group_name_H-M   'P 1'
#
loop_
_entity.id
_entity.type
_entity.pdbx_description
1 polymer ?
#
loop_
_entity_poly.entity_id
_entity_poly.type
_entity_poly.pdbx_seq_one_letter_code
_entity_poly.pdbx_strand_id
1 'polypeptide(L)'
;MSWIYPIVLILLIVAVMVFGRKSPVKGGDKLRKPMSFDDKENLRHTIKVNLSILDNELGELNAEIEAFSDFPEKDKLVPRLASAQQVVDDVMPVLDHISDDDELRKTLGTVFAAMTMTAEVRRAIIRKNAELGIGAERESES
;
A
#
# COMPACT_ATOMS: atom_id res chain seq x y z
N MET A 1 9.09 -12.71 17.87
CA MET A 1 9.12 -11.65 16.83
C MET A 1 7.82 -10.87 16.92
N SER A 2 7.90 -9.56 17.19
CA SER A 2 6.78 -8.74 17.66
C SER A 2 5.64 -8.60 16.63
N TRP A 3 4.46 -9.13 16.96
CA TRP A 3 3.18 -8.97 16.22
C TRP A 3 2.62 -7.53 16.22
N ILE A 4 3.38 -6.57 16.73
CA ILE A 4 2.97 -5.16 16.84
C ILE A 4 3.05 -4.45 15.48
N TYR A 5 3.98 -4.84 14.61
CA TYR A 5 4.19 -4.20 13.30
C TYR A 5 2.96 -4.23 12.36
N PRO A 6 2.26 -5.36 12.15
CA PRO A 6 1.09 -5.37 11.27
C PRO A 6 -0.08 -4.57 11.85
N ILE A 7 -0.22 -4.50 13.17
CA ILE A 7 -1.30 -3.74 13.83
C ILE A 7 -1.05 -2.24 13.68
N VAL A 8 0.19 -1.78 13.86
CA VAL A 8 0.55 -0.37 13.69
C VAL A 8 0.37 0.07 12.24
N LEU A 9 0.72 -0.79 11.27
CA LEU A 9 0.52 -0.53 9.84
C LEU A 9 -0.96 -0.40 9.47
N ILE A 10 -1.82 -1.31 9.99
CA ILE A 10 -3.27 -1.24 9.79
C ILE A 10 -3.86 0.01 10.44
N LEU A 11 -3.42 0.36 11.66
CA LEU A 11 -3.87 1.57 12.35
C LEU A 11 -3.47 2.84 11.59
N LEU A 12 -2.29 2.87 10.97
CA LEU A 12 -1.85 3.97 10.10
C LEU A 12 -2.74 4.10 8.86
N ILE A 13 -3.03 2.99 8.17
CA ILE A 13 -3.90 2.99 6.99
C ILE A 13 -5.32 3.46 7.36
N VAL A 14 -5.87 2.96 8.48
CA VAL A 14 -7.19 3.38 8.96
C VAL A 14 -7.19 4.85 9.37
N ALA A 15 -6.14 5.34 10.03
CA ALA A 15 -6.02 6.76 10.40
C ALA A 15 -6.02 7.67 9.17
N VAL A 16 -5.29 7.30 8.11
CA VAL A 16 -5.29 8.02 6.83
C VAL A 16 -6.68 7.99 6.18
N MET A 17 -7.35 6.84 6.18
CA MET A 17 -8.71 6.74 5.65
C MET A 17 -9.72 7.58 6.44
N VAL A 18 -9.65 7.58 7.77
CA VAL A 18 -10.59 8.31 8.65
C VAL A 18 -10.34 9.82 8.61
N PHE A 19 -9.08 10.27 8.59
CA PHE A 19 -8.76 11.68 8.39
C PHE A 19 -9.12 12.15 6.97
N GLY A 20 -8.98 11.29 5.95
CA GLY A 20 -9.44 11.57 4.59
C GLY A 20 -10.97 11.65 4.46
N ARG A 21 -11.72 10.95 5.31
CA ARG A 21 -13.20 10.89 5.25
C ARG A 21 -13.92 11.99 6.03
N LYS A 22 -13.24 12.71 6.93
CA LYS A 22 -13.87 13.69 7.84
C LYS A 22 -13.88 15.13 7.29
N SER A 23 -14.03 15.30 5.99
CA SER A 23 -14.45 16.59 5.40
C SER A 23 -15.84 16.41 4.78
N PRO A 24 -16.92 16.81 5.46
CA PRO A 24 -18.25 16.84 4.88
C PRO A 24 -18.32 18.02 3.90
N VAL A 25 -18.04 17.79 2.62
CA VAL A 25 -18.30 18.78 1.58
C VAL A 25 -19.79 18.75 1.26
N LYS A 26 -20.54 19.58 2.00
CA LYS A 26 -21.85 20.07 1.54
C LYS A 26 -21.66 20.76 0.19
N GLY A 27 -22.52 20.42 -0.76
CA GLY A 27 -22.45 20.81 -2.16
C GLY A 27 -22.44 22.33 -2.42
N GLY A 28 -22.08 22.63 -3.66
CA GLY A 28 -21.98 23.97 -4.24
C GLY A 28 -20.52 24.31 -4.49
N ASP A 29 -20.11 24.32 -5.77
CA ASP A 29 -18.84 24.80 -6.33
C ASP A 29 -17.99 25.67 -5.39
N LYS A 30 -17.30 25.02 -4.46
CA LYS A 30 -16.16 25.64 -3.81
C LYS A 30 -15.00 25.34 -4.72
N LEU A 31 -14.63 26.35 -5.51
CA LEU A 31 -13.28 26.55 -6.03
C LEU A 31 -12.32 25.82 -5.11
N ARG A 32 -11.78 24.66 -5.57
CA ARG A 32 -10.75 23.94 -4.84
C ARG A 32 -9.66 24.96 -4.59
N LYS A 33 -9.48 25.38 -3.33
CA LYS A 33 -8.40 26.30 -3.01
C LYS A 33 -7.10 25.60 -3.43
N PRO A 34 -6.23 26.26 -4.21
CA PRO A 34 -4.94 25.69 -4.53
C PRO A 34 -4.20 25.38 -3.22
N MET A 35 -3.52 24.23 -3.18
CA MET A 35 -2.71 23.83 -2.05
C MET A 35 -1.58 24.83 -1.83
N SER A 36 -1.27 25.09 -0.57
CA SER A 36 -0.06 25.84 -0.25
C SER A 36 1.19 25.03 -0.64
N PHE A 37 2.33 25.70 -0.78
CA PHE A 37 3.60 25.01 -1.06
C PHE A 37 3.89 23.94 -0.01
N ASP A 38 3.70 24.25 1.27
CA ASP A 38 3.92 23.33 2.39
C ASP A 38 2.98 22.10 2.31
N ASP A 39 1.73 22.29 1.89
CA ASP A 39 0.79 21.16 1.69
C ASP A 39 1.23 20.24 0.55
N LYS A 40 1.78 20.80 -0.54
CA LYS A 40 2.31 20.00 -1.66
C LYS A 40 3.55 19.22 -1.25
N GLU A 41 4.46 19.81 -0.48
CA GLU A 41 5.62 19.13 0.09
C GLU A 41 5.20 18.00 1.04
N ASN A 42 4.26 18.27 1.95
CA ASN A 42 3.71 17.25 2.85
C ASN A 42 3.05 16.10 2.10
N LEU A 43 2.33 16.40 1.02
CA LEU A 43 1.70 15.40 0.17
C LEU A 43 2.73 14.56 -0.59
N ARG A 44 3.76 15.19 -1.18
CA ARG A 44 4.88 14.48 -1.81
C ARG A 44 5.61 13.59 -0.81
N HIS A 45 5.93 14.12 0.36
CA HIS A 45 6.52 13.33 1.44
C HIS A 45 5.64 12.12 1.80
N THR A 46 4.33 12.32 1.94
CA THR A 46 3.38 11.22 2.22
C THR A 46 3.39 10.17 1.12
N ILE A 47 3.33 10.58 -0.15
CA ILE A 47 3.39 9.66 -1.30
C ILE A 47 4.71 8.88 -1.27
N LYS A 48 5.84 9.56 -1.05
CA LYS A 48 7.18 8.96 -1.00
C LYS A 48 7.28 7.90 0.09
N VAL A 49 6.80 8.20 1.31
CA VAL A 49 6.77 7.23 2.41
C VAL A 49 5.92 6.01 2.04
N ASN A 50 4.74 6.19 1.46
CA ASN A 50 3.88 5.08 1.06
C ASN A 50 4.49 4.23 -0.06
N LEU A 51 5.18 4.86 -1.02
CA LEU A 51 5.91 4.15 -2.06
C LEU A 51 7.07 3.33 -1.49
N SER A 52 7.82 3.85 -0.52
CA SER A 52 8.88 3.08 0.13
C SER A 52 8.35 1.90 0.94
N ILE A 53 7.20 2.05 1.61
CA ILE A 53 6.53 0.93 2.29
C ILE A 53 6.08 -0.10 1.27
N LEU A 54 5.48 0.35 0.16
CA LEU A 54 5.01 -0.51 -0.92
C LEU A 54 6.15 -1.30 -1.57
N ASP A 55 7.28 -0.66 -1.85
CA ASP A 55 8.47 -1.29 -2.43
C ASP A 55 9.05 -2.40 -1.53
N ASN A 56 9.19 -2.13 -0.23
CA ASN A 56 9.64 -3.14 0.73
C ASN A 56 8.65 -4.33 0.81
N GLU A 57 7.36 -4.02 0.88
CA GLU A 57 6.30 -5.02 0.91
C GLU A 57 6.29 -5.91 -0.35
N LEU A 58 6.52 -5.32 -1.53
CA LEU A 58 6.62 -6.05 -2.79
C LEU A 58 7.82 -7.00 -2.81
N GLY A 59 8.97 -6.56 -2.30
CA GLY A 59 10.16 -7.41 -2.14
C GLY A 59 9.88 -8.64 -1.27
N GLU A 60 9.24 -8.46 -0.12
CA GLU A 60 8.86 -9.55 0.78
C GLU A 60 7.84 -10.50 0.12
N LEU A 61 6.77 -9.96 -0.48
CA LEU A 61 5.70 -10.77 -1.07
C LEU A 61 6.16 -11.55 -2.31
N ASN A 62 7.05 -10.98 -3.13
CA ASN A 62 7.63 -11.70 -4.27
C ASN A 62 8.44 -12.91 -3.80
N ALA A 63 9.29 -12.73 -2.77
CA ALA A 63 10.07 -13.83 -2.19
C ALA A 63 9.16 -14.92 -1.57
N GLU A 64 8.09 -14.53 -0.86
CA GLU A 64 7.11 -15.48 -0.32
C GLU A 64 6.39 -16.25 -1.44
N ILE A 65 5.96 -15.58 -2.52
CA ILE A 65 5.30 -16.24 -3.66
C ILE A 65 6.23 -17.18 -4.42
N GLU A 66 7.51 -16.86 -4.54
CA GLU A 66 8.50 -17.73 -5.15
C GLU A 66 8.66 -19.05 -4.37
N ALA A 67 8.57 -18.99 -3.04
CA ALA A 67 8.63 -20.18 -2.18
C ALA A 67 7.42 -21.13 -2.34
N PHE A 68 6.28 -20.66 -2.85
CA PHE A 68 5.14 -21.51 -3.19
C PHE A 68 5.26 -22.02 -4.64
N SER A 69 5.85 -23.21 -4.82
CA SER A 69 5.98 -23.88 -6.13
C SER A 69 4.63 -24.32 -6.71
N ASP A 70 3.73 -24.82 -5.86
CA ASP A 70 2.50 -25.51 -6.30
C ASP A 70 1.22 -24.74 -6.00
N PHE A 71 1.28 -23.41 -5.88
CA PHE A 71 0.12 -22.60 -5.52
C PHE A 71 -0.73 -22.22 -6.74
N PRO A 72 -1.96 -22.74 -6.89
CA PRO A 72 -2.78 -22.49 -8.09
C PRO A 72 -3.23 -21.03 -8.24
N GLU A 73 -3.24 -20.25 -7.16
CA GLU A 73 -3.58 -18.82 -7.22
C GLU A 73 -2.38 -17.94 -7.55
N LYS A 74 -1.16 -18.49 -7.62
CA LYS A 74 0.06 -17.76 -7.98
C LYS A 74 -0.12 -16.99 -9.29
N ASP A 75 -0.73 -17.61 -10.29
CA ASP A 75 -1.03 -17.00 -11.59
C ASP A 75 -1.95 -15.78 -11.51
N LYS A 76 -2.73 -15.66 -10.44
CA LYS A 76 -3.59 -14.50 -10.17
C LYS A 76 -2.90 -13.44 -9.31
N LEU A 77 -1.98 -13.83 -8.43
CA LEU A 77 -1.30 -12.94 -7.50
C LEU A 77 -0.07 -12.27 -8.13
N VAL A 78 0.72 -12.99 -8.94
CA VAL A 78 1.93 -12.46 -9.59
C VAL A 78 1.61 -11.24 -10.47
N PRO A 79 0.57 -11.24 -11.34
CA PRO A 79 0.24 -10.05 -12.13
C PRO A 79 -0.20 -8.85 -11.26
N ARG A 80 -0.80 -9.11 -10.09
CA ARG A 80 -1.21 -8.05 -9.15
C ARG A 80 0.00 -7.42 -8.47
N LEU A 81 0.99 -8.22 -8.06
CA LEU A 81 2.26 -7.71 -7.54
C LEU A 81 3.03 -6.94 -8.63
N ALA A 82 3.07 -7.46 -9.86
CA ALA A 82 3.70 -6.76 -10.99
C ALA A 82 3.02 -5.40 -11.27
N SER A 83 1.69 -5.35 -11.23
CA SER A 83 0.93 -4.09 -11.39
C SER A 83 1.25 -3.09 -10.26
N ALA A 84 1.40 -3.56 -9.03
CA ALA A 84 1.77 -2.71 -7.90
C ALA A 84 3.24 -2.25 -7.97
N GLN A 85 4.16 -3.10 -8.43
CA GLN A 85 5.56 -2.72 -8.69
C GLN A 85 5.65 -1.64 -9.76
N GLN A 86 4.88 -1.76 -10.84
CA GLN A 86 4.85 -0.75 -11.88
C GLN A 86 4.46 0.63 -11.33
N VAL A 87 3.57 0.71 -10.33
CA VAL A 87 3.25 1.99 -9.67
C VAL A 87 4.45 2.57 -8.93
N VAL A 88 5.26 1.74 -8.28
CA VAL A 88 6.51 2.19 -7.64
C VAL A 88 7.47 2.73 -8.69
N ASP A 89 7.71 1.95 -9.74
CA ASP A 89 8.67 2.26 -10.80
C ASP A 89 8.27 3.52 -11.59
N ASP A 90 6.96 3.71 -11.83
CA ASP A 90 6.44 4.86 -12.58
C ASP A 90 6.40 6.14 -11.74
N VAL A 91 6.06 6.05 -10.45
CA VAL A 91 5.81 7.23 -9.61
C VAL A 91 7.07 7.72 -8.89
N MET A 92 7.88 6.81 -8.33
CA MET A 92 9.05 7.18 -7.53
C MET A 92 10.03 8.14 -8.24
N PRO A 93 10.40 7.94 -9.52
CA PRO A 93 11.37 8.81 -10.19
C PRO A 93 10.81 10.18 -10.59
N VAL A 94 9.48 10.33 -10.69
CA VAL A 94 8.85 11.58 -11.16
C VAL A 94 8.19 12.38 -10.06
N LEU A 95 7.99 11.81 -8.87
CA LEU A 95 7.23 12.42 -7.77
C LEU A 95 7.71 13.82 -7.39
N ASP A 96 9.03 14.03 -7.35
CA ASP A 96 9.62 15.32 -6.97
C ASP A 96 9.32 16.43 -8.02
N HIS A 97 8.96 16.04 -9.25
CA HIS A 97 8.64 16.95 -10.35
C HIS A 97 7.14 17.25 -10.49
N ILE A 98 6.26 16.57 -9.75
CA ILE A 98 4.81 16.82 -9.81
C ILE A 98 4.49 18.11 -9.04
N SER A 99 4.16 19.18 -9.77
CA SER A 99 3.78 20.48 -9.20
C SER A 99 2.27 20.71 -9.16
N ASP A 100 1.49 19.96 -9.94
CA ASP A 100 0.04 20.10 -10.03
C ASP A 100 -0.68 19.43 -8.87
N ASP A 101 -1.68 20.11 -8.32
CA ASP A 101 -2.42 19.67 -7.13
C ASP A 101 -3.29 18.45 -7.39
N ASP A 102 -3.96 18.44 -8.54
CA ASP A 102 -4.86 17.37 -8.93
C ASP A 102 -4.05 16.13 -9.35
N GLU A 103 -2.90 16.33 -9.99
CA GLU A 103 -1.94 15.28 -10.28
C GLU A 103 -1.37 14.65 -9.00
N LEU A 104 -0.92 15.44 -8.02
CA LEU A 104 -0.46 14.89 -6.73
C LEU A 104 -1.54 14.07 -6.02
N ARG A 105 -2.79 14.57 -6.00
CA ARG A 105 -3.92 13.84 -5.40
C ARG A 105 -4.24 12.56 -6.14
N LYS A 106 -4.20 12.59 -7.47
CA LYS A 106 -4.40 11.40 -8.31
C LYS A 106 -3.30 10.38 -8.07
N THR A 107 -2.05 10.82 -8.01
CA THR A 107 -0.88 9.99 -7.70
C THR A 107 -1.02 9.32 -6.34
N LEU A 108 -1.42 10.05 -5.29
CA LEU A 108 -1.71 9.45 -3.99
C LEU A 108 -2.80 8.37 -4.09
N GLY A 109 -3.87 8.62 -4.86
CA GLY A 109 -4.92 7.63 -5.12
C GLY A 109 -4.39 6.36 -5.79
N THR A 110 -3.53 6.51 -6.80
CA THR A 110 -2.86 5.38 -7.48
C THR A 110 -2.00 4.56 -6.52
N VAL A 111 -1.19 5.24 -5.69
CA VAL A 111 -0.35 4.57 -4.69
C VAL A 111 -1.18 3.80 -3.67
N PHE A 112 -2.28 4.37 -3.16
CA PHE A 112 -3.17 3.63 -2.26
C PHE A 112 -3.88 2.44 -2.92
N ALA A 113 -4.22 2.53 -4.20
CA ALA A 113 -4.75 1.39 -4.93
C ALA A 113 -3.72 0.25 -5.01
N ALA A 114 -2.45 0.58 -5.29
CA ALA A 114 -1.35 -0.40 -5.29
C ALA A 114 -1.13 -1.04 -3.91
N MET A 115 -1.13 -0.24 -2.84
CA MET A 115 -1.05 -0.76 -1.47
C MET A 115 -2.23 -1.66 -1.09
N THR A 116 -3.43 -1.35 -1.58
CA THR A 116 -4.60 -2.22 -1.35
C THR A 116 -4.42 -3.55 -2.06
N MET A 117 -3.90 -3.55 -3.28
CA MET A 117 -3.58 -4.77 -4.02
C MET A 117 -2.54 -5.62 -3.29
N THR A 118 -1.44 -5.04 -2.80
CA THR A 118 -0.43 -5.80 -2.03
C THR A 118 -0.99 -6.35 -0.72
N ALA A 119 -1.81 -5.58 -0.01
CA ALA A 119 -2.49 -6.07 1.19
C ALA A 119 -3.44 -7.24 0.90
N GLU A 120 -4.14 -7.25 -0.23
CA GLU A 120 -4.96 -8.39 -0.66
C GLU A 120 -4.10 -9.62 -0.98
N VAL A 121 -2.95 -9.43 -1.63
CA VAL A 121 -2.01 -10.52 -1.89
C VAL A 121 -1.45 -11.08 -0.59
N ARG A 122 -1.02 -10.24 0.35
CA ARG A 122 -0.54 -10.69 1.67
C ARG A 122 -1.60 -11.51 2.40
N ARG A 123 -2.87 -11.08 2.37
CA ARG A 123 -3.98 -11.85 2.97
C ARG A 123 -4.18 -13.20 2.31
N ALA A 124 -4.02 -13.31 1.00
CA ALA A 124 -4.10 -14.59 0.30
C ALA A 124 -2.96 -15.52 0.72
N ILE A 125 -1.73 -15.00 0.83
CA ILE A 125 -0.58 -15.77 1.30
C ILE A 125 -0.75 -16.23 2.75
N ILE A 126 -1.17 -15.35 3.67
CA ILE A 126 -1.43 -15.71 5.07
C ILE A 126 -2.47 -16.84 5.17
N ARG A 127 -3.58 -16.73 4.41
CA ARG A 127 -4.59 -17.79 4.35
C ARG A 127 -3.98 -19.10 3.88
N LYS A 128 -3.12 -19.05 2.86
CA LYS A 128 -2.47 -20.25 2.34
C LYS A 128 -1.51 -20.88 3.33
N ASN A 129 -0.70 -20.09 4.03
CA ASN A 129 0.17 -20.57 5.10
C ASN A 129 -0.61 -21.27 6.21
N ALA A 130 -1.76 -20.72 6.60
CA ALA A 130 -2.65 -21.35 7.57
C ALA A 130 -3.20 -22.70 7.07
N GLU A 131 -3.59 -22.81 5.79
CA GLU A 131 -4.03 -24.08 5.18
C GLU A 131 -2.93 -25.15 5.17
N LEU A 132 -1.68 -24.73 4.98
CA LEU A 132 -0.51 -25.62 4.94
C LEU A 132 0.02 -25.98 6.34
N GLY A 133 -0.57 -25.44 7.42
CA GLY A 133 -0.08 -25.62 8.79
C GLY A 133 1.21 -24.84 9.08
N ILE A 134 1.70 -24.04 8.14
CA ILE A 134 2.91 -23.22 8.27
C ILE A 134 2.55 -22.03 9.17
N GLY A 135 2.94 -22.14 10.46
CA GLY A 135 2.71 -21.10 11.46
C GLY A 135 2.15 -21.59 12.80
N ALA A 136 1.58 -22.80 12.86
CA ALA A 136 1.06 -23.38 14.11
C ALA A 136 2.16 -23.99 15.00
N GLU A 137 3.28 -24.44 14.41
CA GLU A 137 4.36 -25.10 15.16
C GLU A 137 5.26 -24.13 15.94
N ARG A 138 5.25 -22.83 15.62
CA ARG A 138 6.08 -21.83 16.33
C ARG A 138 5.53 -21.42 17.69
N GLU A 139 4.29 -21.79 18.02
CA GLU A 139 3.68 -21.50 19.32
C GLU A 139 3.72 -22.68 20.31
N SER A 140 4.02 -23.91 19.86
CA SER A 140 4.16 -25.06 20.77
C SER A 140 5.57 -25.25 21.33
N GLU A 141 6.56 -24.49 20.87
CA GLU A 141 7.95 -24.56 21.32
C GLU A 141 8.36 -23.38 22.25
N SER A 142 7.41 -22.65 22.84
CA SER A 142 7.67 -21.60 23.84
C SER A 142 6.96 -21.84 25.17
#